data_AF-A0A735IG00-F1
#
_entry.id   AF-A0A735IG00-F1
#
_cell.length_a   1.000
_cell.length_b   1.000
_cell.length_c   1.000
_cell.angle_alpha   90.00
_cell.angle_beta   90.00
_cell.angle_gamma   90.00
#
_symmetry.space_group_name_H-M   'P 1'
#
loop_
_entity.id
_entity.type
_entity.pdbx_description
1 polymer ?
#
loop_
_entity_poly.entity_id
_entity_poly.type
_entity_poly.pdbx_seq_one_letter_code
_entity_poly.pdbx_strand_id
1 'polypeptide(L)'
;MTTITREQQKQILIDTANHVINRDNTSPYSENLRELARIALASLEAEPIGAFHIADQQVGGTSDYIKDGEWPIDNGVIEVYAA
;
A
#
# COMPACT_ATOMS: atom_id res chain seq x y z
N MET A 1 -24.69 -4.84 -7.48
CA MET A 1 -23.50 -4.77 -6.61
C MET A 1 -22.33 -4.42 -7.49
N THR A 2 -21.79 -3.21 -7.37
CA THR A 2 -20.63 -2.76 -8.15
C THR A 2 -19.36 -3.19 -7.44
N THR A 3 -18.53 -3.98 -8.11
CA THR A 3 -17.22 -4.40 -7.60
C THR A 3 -16.18 -3.39 -8.07
N ILE A 4 -15.49 -2.75 -7.13
CA ILE A 4 -14.37 -1.84 -7.41
C ILE A 4 -13.07 -2.66 -7.47
N THR A 5 -12.22 -2.39 -8.46
CA THR A 5 -10.90 -3.03 -8.54
C THR A 5 -9.90 -2.36 -7.58
N ARG A 6 -8.83 -3.07 -7.19
CA ARG A 6 -7.77 -2.52 -6.34
C ARG A 6 -7.12 -1.27 -6.96
N GLU A 7 -6.91 -1.28 -8.27
CA GLU A 7 -6.38 -0.12 -9.01
C GLU A 7 -7.33 1.07 -8.98
N GLN A 8 -8.65 0.82 -9.17
CA GLN A 8 -9.66 1.87 -9.06
C GLN A 8 -9.72 2.44 -7.64
N GLN A 9 -9.61 1.59 -6.62
CA GLN A 9 -9.55 2.01 -5.23
C GLN A 9 -8.30 2.85 -4.95
N LYS A 10 -7.12 2.44 -5.46
CA LYS A 10 -5.87 3.19 -5.33
C LYS A 10 -6.00 4.57 -5.96
N GLN A 11 -6.55 4.66 -7.18
CA GLN A 11 -6.73 5.92 -7.88
C GLN A 11 -7.65 6.88 -7.12
N ILE A 12 -8.78 6.38 -6.61
CA ILE A 12 -9.71 7.19 -5.81
C ILE A 12 -9.04 7.77 -4.57
N LEU A 13 -8.17 7.00 -3.90
CA LEU A 13 -7.43 7.48 -2.74
C LEU A 13 -6.41 8.58 -3.10
N ILE A 14 -5.69 8.41 -4.20
CA ILE A 14 -4.75 9.42 -4.73
C ILE A 14 -5.49 10.72 -5.06
N ASP A 15 -6.60 10.63 -5.79
CA ASP A 15 -7.41 11.79 -6.17
C ASP A 15 -7.96 12.53 -4.94
N THR A 16 -8.40 11.77 -3.94
CA THR A 16 -8.91 12.32 -2.67
C THR A 16 -7.80 13.03 -1.89
N ALA A 17 -6.60 12.44 -1.79
CA ALA A 17 -5.47 13.05 -1.10
C ALA A 17 -5.05 14.37 -1.78
N ASN A 18 -4.92 14.36 -3.10
CA ASN A 18 -4.61 15.56 -3.88
C ASN A 18 -5.66 16.66 -3.72
N HIS A 19 -6.95 16.30 -3.69
CA HIS A 19 -8.01 17.27 -3.46
C HIS A 19 -7.89 17.94 -2.08
N VAL A 20 -7.60 17.16 -1.03
CA VAL A 20 -7.41 17.68 0.33
C VAL A 20 -6.18 18.59 0.43
N ILE A 21 -5.05 18.21 -0.19
CA ILE A 21 -3.79 18.97 -0.17
C ILE A 21 -3.96 20.35 -0.83
N ASN A 22 -4.70 20.42 -1.93
CA ASN A 22 -4.88 21.63 -2.73
C ASN A 22 -6.06 22.51 -2.30
N ARG A 23 -6.84 22.08 -1.29
CA ARG A 23 -7.96 22.88 -0.77
C ARG A 23 -7.45 24.07 0.04
N ASP A 24 -8.20 25.19 -0.02
CA ASP A 24 -7.95 26.36 0.81
C ASP A 24 -7.98 26.02 2.30
N ASN A 25 -7.01 26.57 3.05
CA ASN A 25 -6.92 26.43 4.50
C ASN A 25 -8.02 27.26 5.19
N THR A 26 -9.21 26.70 5.34
CA THR A 26 -10.34 27.38 5.98
C THR A 26 -10.38 27.22 7.51
N SER A 27 -9.47 26.43 8.11
CA SER A 27 -9.44 26.15 9.55
C SER A 27 -8.05 25.67 10.01
N PRO A 28 -7.62 25.90 11.25
CA PRO A 28 -6.38 25.33 11.78
C PRO A 28 -6.30 23.79 11.68
N TYR A 29 -7.44 23.10 11.77
CA TYR A 29 -7.51 21.64 11.57
C TYR A 29 -7.28 21.21 10.12
N SER A 30 -7.42 22.13 9.16
CA SER A 30 -7.15 21.83 7.75
C SER A 30 -5.66 21.61 7.48
N GLU A 31 -4.77 22.18 8.29
CA GLU A 31 -3.33 21.96 8.13
C GLU A 31 -2.93 20.53 8.55
N ASN A 32 -3.39 20.05 9.70
CA ASN A 32 -3.20 18.66 10.12
C ASN A 32 -3.77 17.68 9.09
N LEU A 33 -4.95 17.97 8.56
CA LEU A 33 -5.58 17.14 7.54
C LEU A 33 -4.78 17.10 6.23
N ARG A 34 -4.20 18.23 5.82
CA ARG A 34 -3.32 18.30 4.64
C ARG A 34 -2.03 17.54 4.85
N GLU A 35 -1.46 17.61 6.05
CA GLU A 35 -0.24 16.86 6.37
C GLU A 35 -0.50 15.35 6.36
N LEU A 36 -1.62 14.90 6.94
CA LEU A 36 -2.03 13.51 6.85
C LEU A 36 -2.26 13.06 5.39
N ALA A 37 -2.84 13.92 4.56
CA ALA A 37 -3.03 13.63 3.14
C ALA A 37 -1.70 13.53 2.38
N ARG A 38 -0.69 14.34 2.72
CA ARG A 38 0.66 14.23 2.14
C ARG A 38 1.34 12.92 2.51
N ILE A 39 1.29 12.54 3.79
CA ILE A 39 1.85 11.27 4.28
C ILE A 39 1.16 10.11 3.56
N ALA A 40 -0.18 10.12 3.51
CA ALA A 40 -0.95 9.08 2.84
C ALA A 40 -0.61 8.98 1.34
N LEU A 41 -0.47 10.12 0.64
CA LEU A 41 -0.08 10.13 -0.77
C LEU A 41 1.33 9.55 -0.96
N ALA A 42 2.30 9.98 -0.14
CA ALA A 42 3.66 9.44 -0.16
C ALA A 42 3.69 7.93 0.10
N SER A 43 2.87 7.41 1.02
CA SER A 43 2.76 5.97 1.26
C SER A 43 2.11 5.20 0.11
N LEU A 44 1.19 5.80 -0.65
CA LEU A 44 0.53 5.17 -1.81
C LEU A 44 1.43 5.14 -3.06
N GLU A 45 2.34 6.10 -3.17
CA GLU A 45 3.32 6.24 -4.26
C GLU A 45 4.67 5.59 -3.92
N ALA A 46 4.92 5.27 -2.65
CA ALA A 46 6.14 4.60 -2.24
C ALA A 46 6.32 3.29 -3.00
N GLU A 47 7.55 3.02 -3.40
CA GLU A 47 7.95 1.70 -3.86
C GLU A 47 8.42 0.88 -2.65
N PRO A 48 8.17 -0.44 -2.64
CA PRO A 48 8.69 -1.29 -1.58
C PRO A 48 10.22 -1.25 -1.56
N ILE A 49 10.77 -1.01 -0.37
CA ILE A 49 12.23 -1.04 -0.12
C ILE A 49 12.77 -2.47 -0.04
N GLY A 50 11.89 -3.47 -0.02
CA GLY A 50 12.22 -4.88 -0.02
C GLY A 50 10.97 -5.75 -0.12
N ALA A 51 11.16 -7.02 -0.44
CA ALA A 51 10.09 -8.00 -0.53
C ALA A 51 10.52 -9.30 0.15
N PHE A 52 9.66 -9.85 1.01
CA PHE A 52 9.84 -11.17 1.59
C PHE A 52 8.93 -12.16 0.88
N HIS A 53 9.49 -13.30 0.50
CA HIS A 53 8.73 -14.42 -0.01
C HIS A 53 8.46 -15.37 1.16
N ILE A 54 7.19 -15.59 1.47
CA ILE A 54 6.78 -16.57 2.46
C ILE A 54 6.41 -17.85 1.71
N ALA A 55 7.16 -18.91 1.98
CA ALA A 55 6.86 -20.26 1.56
C ALA A 55 7.12 -21.19 2.76
N ASP A 56 6.32 -22.24 2.94
CA ASP A 56 6.48 -23.23 4.02
C ASP A 56 6.54 -22.65 5.45
N GLN A 57 5.82 -21.55 5.71
CA GLN A 57 5.84 -20.79 6.98
C GLN A 57 7.24 -20.29 7.38
N GLN A 58 8.16 -20.17 6.42
CA GLN A 58 9.50 -19.65 6.61
C GLN A 58 9.73 -18.45 5.69
N VAL A 59 10.50 -17.47 6.19
CA VAL A 59 10.97 -16.36 5.35
C VAL A 59 12.18 -16.89 4.57
N GLY A 60 11.96 -17.23 3.30
CA GLY A 60 13.03 -17.69 2.42
C GLY A 60 13.97 -16.53 2.10
N GLY A 61 15.25 -16.67 2.45
CA GLY A 61 16.28 -15.75 1.98
C GLY A 61 16.43 -15.87 0.46
N THR A 62 15.86 -14.89 -0.25
CA THR A 62 16.05 -14.51 -1.66
C THR A 62 16.14 -15.61 -2.73
N SER A 63 15.30 -15.44 -3.77
CA SER A 63 15.29 -16.06 -5.11
C SER A 63 14.71 -17.49 -5.24
N ASP A 64 13.51 -17.54 -5.84
CA ASP A 64 12.92 -18.62 -6.64
C ASP A 64 12.96 -20.06 -6.13
N TYR A 65 11.86 -20.61 -5.59
CA TYR A 65 11.51 -22.03 -5.79
C TYR A 65 9.99 -22.29 -5.65
N ILE A 66 9.40 -22.86 -6.71
CA ILE A 66 8.08 -23.50 -6.75
C ILE A 66 8.28 -25.00 -6.47
N LYS A 67 7.51 -25.62 -5.56
CA LYS A 67 7.20 -27.07 -5.60
C LYS A 67 5.98 -27.47 -4.76
N ASP A 68 5.28 -28.49 -5.26
CA ASP A 68 3.91 -28.93 -4.94
C ASP A 68 3.73 -29.65 -3.59
N GLY A 69 2.57 -29.45 -2.92
CA GLY A 69 2.05 -30.40 -1.92
C GLY A 69 1.39 -29.88 -0.62
N GLU A 70 0.43 -28.96 -0.74
CA GLU A 70 -0.71 -28.57 0.15
C GLU A 70 -0.62 -28.51 1.70
N TRP A 71 -0.62 -27.26 2.22
CA TRP A 71 -1.76 -26.59 2.89
C TRP A 71 -1.97 -25.23 2.16
N PRO A 72 -3.07 -24.45 2.33
CA PRO A 72 -3.15 -23.14 1.69
C PRO A 72 -2.20 -22.18 2.42
N ILE A 73 -0.97 -22.12 1.91
CA ILE A 73 0.05 -21.16 2.31
C ILE A 73 -0.37 -19.85 1.66
N ASP A 74 -0.56 -18.79 2.44
CA ASP A 74 -0.60 -17.44 1.88
C ASP A 74 0.79 -17.15 1.31
N ASN A 75 1.02 -17.62 0.09
CA ASN A 75 2.19 -17.36 -0.73
C ASN A 75 2.05 -15.92 -1.21
N GLY A 76 2.35 -14.99 -0.32
CA GLY A 76 2.34 -13.57 -0.58
C GLY A 76 3.77 -13.04 -0.67
N VAL A 77 3.96 -12.06 -1.56
CA VAL A 77 5.08 -11.14 -1.45
C VAL A 77 4.70 -10.13 -0.38
N ILE A 78 5.42 -10.10 0.75
CA ILE A 78 5.29 -9.01 1.72
C ILE A 78 6.21 -7.88 1.28
N GLU A 79 5.61 -6.85 0.72
CA GLU A 79 6.24 -5.58 0.40
C GLU A 79 6.55 -4.80 1.68
N VAL A 80 7.81 -4.44 1.88
CA VAL A 80 8.28 -3.62 3.00
C VAL A 80 8.36 -2.18 2.52
N TYR A 81 7.76 -1.25 3.25
CA TYR A 81 7.81 0.19 2.97
C TYR A 81 8.58 0.90 4.09
N ALA A 82 9.32 1.96 3.75
CA ALA A 82 9.90 2.84 4.75
C ALA A 82 8.79 3.66 5.44
N ALA A 83 8.88 3.80 6.77
CA ALA A 83 7.94 4.57 7.58
C ALA A 83 8.32 6.05 7.67
#